data_AF-A0A3A0BGM8-F1
#
_entry.id   AF-A0A3A0BGM8-F1
#
_cell.length_a   1.000
_cell.length_b   1.000
_cell.length_c   1.000
_cell.angle_alpha   90.00
_cell.angle_beta   90.00
_cell.angle_gamma   90.00
#
_symmetry.space_group_name_H-M   'P 1'
#
loop_
_entity.id
_entity.type
_entity.pdbx_description
1 polymer ?
#
loop_
_entity_poly.entity_id
_entity_poly.type
_entity_poly.pdbx_seq_one_letter_code
_entity_poly.pdbx_strand_id
1 'polypeptide(L)' 'MHTIPMHTIPVITYHAIGEAASPLFTPPARFEATLAHLAEAGYRTVSLQRVLGWLRSGAAFPAK' A
#
# COMPACT_ATOMS: atom_id res chain seq x y z
N MET A 1 -6.65 19.16 -22.20
CA MET A 1 -5.60 18.30 -21.62
C MET A 1 -5.70 18.41 -20.11
N HIS A 2 -6.10 17.35 -19.41
CA HIS A 2 -6.09 17.31 -17.95
C HIS A 2 -4.74 16.71 -17.52
N THR A 3 -3.92 17.49 -16.80
CA THR A 3 -2.67 17.03 -16.22
C THR A 3 -3.00 16.16 -15.02
N ILE A 4 -2.75 14.86 -15.09
CA ILE A 4 -2.89 13.96 -13.94
C ILE A 4 -1.65 14.20 -13.05
N PRO A 5 -1.80 14.67 -11.79
CA PRO A 5 -0.66 14.76 -10.89
C PRO A 5 -0.01 13.38 -10.74
N MET A 6 1.32 13.33 -10.86
CA MET A 6 2.09 12.09 -10.72
C MET A 6 2.06 11.62 -9.26
N HIS A 7 1.05 10.83 -8.90
CA HIS A 7 1.03 10.09 -7.64
C HIS A 7 1.75 8.76 -7.84
N THR A 8 2.79 8.50 -7.04
CA THR A 8 3.44 7.19 -6.96
C THR A 8 2.79 6.37 -5.86
N ILE A 9 2.30 5.18 -6.20
CA ILE A 9 1.67 4.27 -5.23
C ILE A 9 2.66 3.12 -4.96
N PRO A 10 3.26 3.01 -3.77
CA PRO A 10 4.08 1.85 -3.42
C PRO A 10 3.19 0.61 -3.30
N VAL A 11 3.62 -0.49 -3.92
CA VAL A 11 2.95 -1.80 -3.83
C VAL A 11 3.85 -2.70 -3.00
N ILE A 12 3.34 -3.15 -1.85
CA ILE A 12 4.04 -4.07 -0.96
C ILE A 12 3.36 -5.43 -1.07
N THR A 13 4.14 -6.46 -1.37
CA THR A 13 3.66 -7.83 -1.55
C THR A 13 4.19 -8.72 -0.43
N TYR A 14 3.27 -9.45 0.22
CA TYR A 14 3.59 -10.50 1.18
C TYR A 14 3.17 -11.84 0.58
N HIS A 15 4.06 -12.84 0.64
CA HIS A 15 3.75 -14.17 0.10
C HIS A 15 2.97 -15.00 1.13
N ALA A 16 3.47 -15.08 2.36
CA ALA A 16 2.76 -15.70 3.49
C ALA A 16 3.04 -14.94 4.79
N ILE A 17 2.07 -14.92 5.70
CA ILE A 17 2.23 -14.42 7.07
C ILE A 17 2.24 -15.63 8.01
N GLY A 18 3.31 -15.81 8.78
CA GLY A 18 3.49 -16.95 9.67
C GLY A 18 4.93 -17.11 10.16
N GLU A 19 5.15 -18.10 11.03
CA GLU A 19 6.41 -18.29 11.78
C GLU A 19 7.44 -19.20 11.08
N ALA A 20 7.20 -19.60 9.83
CA ALA A 20 8.13 -20.49 9.13
C ALA A 20 9.44 -19.75 8.80
N ALA A 21 10.57 -20.41 9.05
CA ALA A 21 11.89 -19.91 8.67
C ALA A 21 12.09 -20.06 7.15
N SER A 22 11.59 -19.09 6.39
CA SER A 22 11.68 -19.04 4.93
C SER A 22 11.63 -17.59 4.43
N PRO A 23 12.32 -17.24 3.33
CA PRO A 23 12.24 -15.91 2.73
C PRO A 23 10.84 -15.50 2.28
N LEU A 24 9.93 -16.46 2.11
CA LEU A 24 8.54 -16.21 1.70
C LEU A 24 7.62 -15.89 2.88
N PHE A 25 8.05 -16.13 4.11
CA PHE A 25 7.23 -15.93 5.29
C PHE A 25 7.63 -14.63 6.00
N THR A 26 6.60 -13.88 6.38
CA THR A 26 6.74 -12.71 7.25
C THR A 26 6.12 -13.06 8.60
N PRO A 27 6.87 -13.03 9.71
CA PRO A 27 6.30 -13.22 11.04
C PRO A 27 5.20 -12.19 11.32
N PRO A 28 4.08 -12.58 11.96
CA PRO A 28 2.99 -11.66 12.31
C PRO A 28 3.46 -10.38 13.01
N ALA A 29 4.35 -10.51 14.00
CA ALA A 29 4.90 -9.35 14.72
C ALA A 29 5.66 -8.37 13.80
N ARG A 30 6.35 -8.89 12.78
CA ARG A 30 7.07 -8.06 11.79
C ARG A 30 6.10 -7.41 10.80
N PHE A 31 5.04 -8.12 10.41
CA PHE A 31 3.98 -7.55 9.58
C PHE A 31 3.30 -6.38 10.30
N GLU A 32 2.90 -6.56 11.56
CA GLU A 32 2.29 -5.52 12.40
C GLU A 32 3.21 -4.31 12.56
N ALA A 33 4.48 -4.52 12.89
CA ALA A 33 5.46 -3.45 13.00
C ALA A 33 5.64 -2.68 11.68
N THR A 34 5.58 -3.37 10.54
CA THR A 34 5.67 -2.73 9.22
C THR A 34 4.45 -1.86 8.94
N LEU A 35 3.24 -2.33 9.28
CA LEU A 35 2.01 -1.55 9.12
C LEU A 35 2.01 -0.31 10.03
N ALA A 36 2.44 -0.45 11.29
CA ALA A 36 2.55 0.67 12.22
C ALA A 36 3.52 1.74 11.71
N HIS A 37 4.71 1.32 11.26
CA HIS A 37 5.73 2.23 10.71
C HIS A 37 5.21 3.00 9.49
N LEU A 38 4.49 2.34 8.58
CA LEU A 38 3.88 2.99 7.42
C LEU A 38 2.80 4.00 7.83
N ALA A 39 1.95 3.64 8.80
CA ALA A 39 0.91 4.52 9.29
C ALA A 39 1.48 5.79 9.96
N GLU A 40 2.53 5.63 10.77
CA GLU A 40 3.28 6.73 11.40
C GLU A 40 3.94 7.66 10.37
N ALA A 41 4.48 7.09 9.29
CA ALA A 41 5.01 7.86 8.17
C ALA A 41 3.93 8.52 7.29
N GLY A 42 2.65 8.36 7.64
CA GLY A 42 1.51 8.98 6.97
C GLY A 42 0.96 8.20 5.79
N TYR A 43 1.43 6.98 5.53
CA TYR A 43 0.87 6.14 4.47
C TYR A 43 -0.52 5.61 4.82
N ARG A 44 -1.32 5.35 3.79
CA ARG A 44 -2.66 4.79 3.86
C ARG A 44 -2.81 3.63 2.88
N THR A 45 -3.46 2.57 3.33
CA THR A 45 -3.88 1.48 2.44
C THR A 45 -5.09 1.93 1.64
N VAL A 46 -5.07 1.67 0.33
CA VAL A 46 -6.17 1.95 -0.59
C VAL A 46 -6.64 0.66 -1.24
N SER A 47 -7.95 0.55 -1.52
CA SER A 47 -8.46 -0.56 -2.33
C SER A 47 -8.10 -0.36 -3.80
N LEU A 48 -7.92 -1.47 -4.52
CA LEU A 48 -7.72 -1.44 -5.97
C LEU A 48 -8.86 -0.71 -6.69
N GLN A 49 -10.11 -0.87 -6.23
CA GLN A 49 -11.27 -0.17 -6.78
C GLN A 49 -11.13 1.35 -6.69
N ARG A 50 -10.58 1.87 -5.58
CA ARG A 50 -10.34 3.32 -5.41
C ARG A 50 -9.27 3.82 -6.37
N VAL A 51 -8.20 3.04 -6.56
CA VAL A 51 -7.13 3.34 -7.53
C VAL A 51 -7.69 3.36 -8.95
N LEU A 52 -8.49 2.35 -9.33
CA LEU A 52 -9.13 2.30 -10.65
C LEU A 52 -10.10 3.46 -10.86
N GLY A 53 -10.84 3.85 -9.82
CA GLY A 53 -11.70 5.03 -9.84
C GLY A 53 -10.91 6.29 -10.15
N TRP A 54 -9.81 6.53 -9.43
CA TRP A 54 -8.91 7.66 -9.68
C TRP A 54 -8.33 7.67 -11.11
N LEU A 55 -7.79 6.55 -11.57
CA LEU A 55 -7.21 6.44 -12.92
C LEU A 55 -8.23 6.72 -14.04
N ARG A 56 -9.51 6.37 -13.81
CA ARG A 56 -10.58 6.55 -14.80
C ARG A 56 -11.18 7.95 -14.79
N SER A 57 -11.34 8.57 -13.62
CA SER A 57 -12.10 9.82 -13.47
C SER A 57 -11.26 11.05 -13.10
N GLY A 58 -10.00 10.86 -12.70
CA GLY A 58 -9.17 11.94 -12.16
C GLY A 58 -9.63 12.44 -10.78
N ALA A 59 -10.45 11.66 -10.05
CA ALA A 59 -10.90 12.00 -8.70
C ALA A 59 -9.74 12.27 -7.73
N ALA A 60 -9.97 13.01 -6.65
CA ALA A 60 -8.92 13.25 -5.66
C ALA A 60 -8.38 11.94 -5.06
N PHE A 61 -7.06 11.77 -5.09
CA PHE A 61 -6.35 10.61 -4.54
C PHE A 61 -5.50 11.04 -3.34
N PRO A 62 -5.44 10.26 -2.24
CA PRO A 62 -4.63 10.62 -1.08
C PRO A 62 -3.15 10.74 -1.47
N ALA A 63 -2.48 11.74 -0.88
CA ALA A 63 -1.07 12.00 -1.17
C ALA A 63 -0.15 10.87 -0.66
N LYS A 64 -0.49 10.27 0.48
CA LYS A 64 0.15 9.11 1.10
C LYS A 64 -0.91 8.28 1.82
#